data_AF-R7IMC0-F1
#
_entry.id   AF-R7IMC0-F1
#
_cell.length_a   1.000
_cell.length_b   1.000
_cell.length_c   1.000
_cell.angle_alpha   90.00
_cell.angle_beta   90.00
_cell.angle_gamma   90.00
#
_symmetry.space_group_name_H-M   'P 1'
#
loop_
_entity.id
_entity.type
_entity.pdbx_description
1 polymer ?
#
loop_
_entity_poly.entity_id
_entity_poly.type
_entity_poly.pdbx_seq_one_letter_code
_entity_poly.pdbx_strand_id
1 'polypeptide(L)'
;MYQKLSKGAYFSLRTEVGAFFFTHLIIVGAGPEGLSAAIEAAEKGLEVVVFDENAKPGGQLFKQIHKFFGSKEHKAKIRGFKIGEDLLKEADKAGVKVVLNATVCGMCHVWKFHQQCF
;
A
#
# COMPACT_ATOMS: atom_id res chain seq x y z
N MET A 1 -6.12 4.32 26.65
CA MET A 1 -6.09 5.73 26.24
C MET A 1 -6.61 5.83 24.81
N TYR A 2 -7.85 6.28 24.61
CA TYR A 2 -8.38 6.58 23.28
C TYR A 2 -7.91 7.99 22.91
N GLN A 3 -7.02 8.12 21.93
CA GLN A 3 -6.71 9.45 21.38
C GLN A 3 -7.92 9.95 20.60
N LYS A 4 -8.31 11.19 20.89
CA LYS A 4 -9.37 11.91 20.19
C LYS A 4 -8.86 12.20 18.78
N LEU A 5 -9.24 11.38 17.80
CA LEU A 5 -8.85 11.53 16.41
C LEU A 5 -9.46 12.84 15.86
N SER A 6 -8.61 13.69 15.29
CA SER A 6 -9.01 14.86 14.51
C SER A 6 -9.92 14.44 13.36
N LYS A 7 -10.89 15.31 13.01
CA LYS A 7 -11.97 15.07 12.04
C LYS A 7 -11.47 14.45 10.72
N GLY A 8 -11.74 13.17 10.49
CA GLY A 8 -11.46 12.44 9.24
C GLY A 8 -11.99 11.02 9.30
N ALA A 9 -12.36 10.43 8.15
CA ALA A 9 -12.67 9.01 8.05
C ALA A 9 -11.35 8.23 8.00
N TYR A 10 -11.13 7.33 8.97
CA TYR A 10 -9.93 6.50 9.05
C TYR A 10 -10.31 5.03 8.95
N PHE A 11 -9.52 4.26 8.20
CA PHE A 11 -9.58 2.81 8.22
C PHE A 11 -8.78 2.30 9.41
N SER A 12 -9.38 1.35 10.15
CA SER A 12 -8.73 0.61 11.23
C SER A 12 -8.44 -0.79 10.74
N LEU A 13 -7.17 -1.20 10.71
CA LEU A 13 -6.77 -2.58 10.37
C LEU A 13 -6.30 -3.32 11.63
N ARG A 14 -6.68 -4.59 11.76
CA ARG A 14 -6.23 -5.51 12.82
C ARG A 14 -5.34 -6.58 12.21
N THR A 15 -4.13 -6.73 12.72
CA THR A 15 -3.23 -7.84 12.34
C THR A 15 -3.33 -9.00 13.34
N GLU A 16 -2.83 -10.18 12.96
CA GLU A 16 -2.79 -11.36 13.83
C GLU A 16 -2.04 -11.12 15.14
N VAL A 17 -1.02 -10.26 15.11
CA VAL A 17 -0.22 -9.86 16.29
C VAL A 17 -0.83 -8.72 17.11
N GLY A 18 -2.08 -8.32 16.82
CA GLY A 18 -2.82 -7.31 17.58
C GLY A 18 -2.40 -5.86 17.30
N ALA A 19 -1.64 -5.60 16.23
CA ALA A 19 -1.33 -4.24 15.82
C ALA A 19 -2.55 -3.58 15.18
N PHE A 20 -2.78 -2.31 15.53
CA PHE A 20 -3.81 -1.46 14.94
C PHE A 20 -3.16 -0.36 14.09
N PHE A 21 -3.62 -0.23 12.85
CA PHE A 21 -3.25 0.86 11.97
C PHE A 21 -4.45 1.77 11.79
N PHE A 22 -4.27 3.07 11.98
CA PHE A 22 -5.22 4.09 11.58
C PHE A 22 -4.62 4.80 10.37
N THR A 23 -5.32 4.81 9.25
CA THR A 23 -4.83 5.44 8.02
C THR A 23 -6.01 5.94 7.20
N HIS A 24 -5.77 6.89 6.29
CA HIS A 24 -6.82 7.41 5.41
C HIS A 24 -7.11 6.45 4.25
N LEU A 25 -6.08 5.73 3.78
CA LEU A 25 -6.20 4.78 2.67
C LEU A 25 -5.38 3.52 2.95
N ILE A 26 -5.98 2.37 2.65
CA ILE A 26 -5.32 1.06 2.63
C ILE A 26 -5.35 0.56 1.18
N ILE A 27 -4.19 0.15 0.67
CA ILE A 27 -4.05 -0.49 -0.64
C ILE A 27 -3.59 -1.93 -0.42
N VAL A 28 -4.21 -2.87 -1.14
CA VAL A 28 -3.85 -4.29 -1.12
C VAL A 28 -3.17 -4.64 -2.44
N GLY A 29 -1.91 -5.02 -2.37
CA GLY A 29 -1.01 -5.28 -3.49
C GLY A 29 0.04 -4.18 -3.67
N ALA A 30 1.31 -4.56 -3.62
CA ALA A 30 2.50 -3.76 -3.96
C ALA A 30 2.99 -4.07 -5.39
N GLY A 31 2.05 -4.32 -6.31
CA GLY A 31 2.28 -4.31 -7.75
C GLY A 31 2.54 -2.89 -8.28
N PRO A 32 2.83 -2.72 -9.57
CA PRO A 32 3.04 -1.40 -10.15
C PRO A 32 1.80 -0.51 -10.02
N GLU A 33 0.60 -1.07 -10.21
CA GLU A 33 -0.66 -0.35 -10.01
C GLU A 33 -0.86 0.11 -8.56
N GLY A 34 -0.59 -0.77 -7.59
CA GLY A 34 -0.79 -0.47 -6.17
C GLY A 34 0.20 0.56 -5.64
N LEU A 35 1.48 0.45 -6.02
CA LEU A 35 2.50 1.42 -5.63
C LEU A 35 2.27 2.78 -6.29
N SER A 36 1.89 2.82 -7.57
CA SER A 36 1.60 4.08 -8.26
C SER A 36 0.39 4.79 -7.64
N ALA A 37 -0.67 4.05 -7.33
CA ALA A 37 -1.84 4.60 -6.63
C ALA A 37 -1.47 5.13 -5.23
N ALA A 38 -0.58 4.42 -4.53
CA ALA A 38 -0.14 4.83 -3.20
C ALA A 38 0.66 6.14 -3.24
N ILE A 39 1.58 6.27 -4.19
CA ILE A 39 2.40 7.47 -4.40
C ILE A 39 1.48 8.67 -4.67
N GLU A 40 0.59 8.57 -5.66
CA GLU A 40 -0.33 9.66 -6.01
C GLU A 40 -1.21 10.08 -4.81
N ALA A 41 -1.75 9.11 -4.07
CA ALA A 41 -2.55 9.39 -2.89
C ALA A 41 -1.75 10.09 -1.77
N ALA A 42 -0.51 9.66 -1.54
CA ALA A 42 0.37 10.27 -0.55
C ALA A 42 0.79 11.70 -0.95
N GLU A 43 1.06 11.94 -2.24
CA GLU A 43 1.34 13.29 -2.77
C GLU A 43 0.16 14.25 -2.61
N LYS A 44 -1.07 13.73 -2.54
CA LYS A 44 -2.28 14.50 -2.22
C LYS A 44 -2.51 14.69 -0.71
N GLY A 45 -1.57 14.25 0.13
CA GLY A 45 -1.58 14.44 1.58
C GLY A 45 -2.36 13.38 2.36
N LEU A 46 -2.69 12.24 1.75
CA LEU A 46 -3.30 11.11 2.46
C LEU A 46 -2.22 10.30 3.17
N GLU A 47 -2.53 9.82 4.37
CA GLU A 47 -1.78 8.71 4.97
C GLU A 47 -2.18 7.42 4.25
N VAL A 48 -1.20 6.70 3.72
CA VAL A 48 -1.41 5.51 2.91
C VAL A 48 -0.57 4.36 3.45
N VAL A 49 -1.20 3.19 3.56
CA VAL A 49 -0.51 1.93 3.86
C VAL A 49 -0.79 0.93 2.75
N VAL A 50 0.26 0.32 2.21
CA VAL A 50 0.19 -0.76 1.21
C VAL A 50 0.53 -2.08 1.89
N PHE A 51 -0.29 -3.11 1.70
CA PHE A 51 -0.02 -4.48 2.16
C PHE A 51 0.17 -5.40 0.97
N ASP A 52 1.19 -6.25 1.00
CA ASP A 52 1.41 -7.28 -0.03
C ASP A 52 1.86 -8.60 0.60
N GLU A 53 1.36 -9.71 0.08
CA GLU A 53 1.69 -11.06 0.55
C GLU A 53 3.12 -11.49 0.22
N ASN A 54 3.72 -10.91 -0.83
CA ASN A 54 5.04 -11.29 -1.32
C ASN A 54 6.13 -10.63 -0.49
N ALA A 55 7.29 -11.31 -0.43
CA ALA A 55 8.49 -10.78 0.21
C ALA A 55 9.14 -9.61 -0.55
N LYS A 56 8.73 -9.36 -1.80
CA LYS A 56 9.27 -8.31 -2.67
C LYS A 56 8.14 -7.61 -3.43
N PRO A 57 8.26 -6.29 -3.68
CA PRO A 57 7.31 -5.55 -4.48
C PRO A 57 7.39 -5.94 -5.97
N GLY A 58 6.38 -5.54 -6.74
CA GLY A 58 6.36 -5.64 -8.19
C GLY A 58 5.29 -6.60 -8.74
N GLY A 59 4.60 -7.36 -7.90
CA GLY A 59 3.49 -8.22 -8.31
C GLY A 59 3.82 -9.08 -9.54
N GLN A 60 3.01 -8.98 -10.60
CA GLN A 60 3.21 -9.74 -11.84
C GLN A 60 4.48 -9.34 -12.62
N LEU A 61 5.04 -8.15 -12.41
CA LEU A 61 6.31 -7.74 -13.03
C LEU A 61 7.49 -8.62 -12.59
N PHE A 62 7.37 -9.27 -11.42
CA PHE A 62 8.38 -10.21 -10.94
C PHE A 62 8.36 -11.54 -11.71
N LYS A 63 7.19 -11.95 -12.23
CA LYS A 63 7.00 -13.18 -12.99
C LYS A 63 7.35 -13.01 -14.48
N GLN A 64 7.36 -11.78 -14.99
CA GLN A 64 7.80 -11.46 -16.34
C GLN A 64 9.32 -11.22 -16.39
N ILE A 65 10.07 -12.33 -16.51
CA ILE A 65 11.53 -12.32 -16.65
C ILE A 65 12.02 -12.03 -18.09
N HIS A 66 11.09 -11.87 -19.05
CA HIS A 66 11.43 -11.47 -20.40
C HIS A 66 11.61 -9.95 -20.48
N LYS A 67 12.56 -9.50 -21.31
CA LYS A 67 12.72 -8.07 -21.60
C LYS A 67 11.44 -7.59 -22.28
N PHE A 68 10.82 -6.54 -21.78
CA PHE A 68 9.74 -5.85 -22.47
C PHE A 68 10.17 -5.58 -23.93
N PHE A 69 9.37 -6.02 -24.90
CA PHE A 69 9.56 -5.64 -26.31
C PHE A 69 9.05 -4.21 -26.47
N GLY A 70 9.98 -3.27 -26.70
CA GLY A 70 9.71 -1.84 -26.88
C GLY A 70 10.98 -1.06 -27.22
N SER A 71 10.84 0.12 -27.81
CA SER A 71 11.95 1.02 -28.20
C SER A 71 12.76 1.51 -26.99
N LYS A 72 13.99 2.00 -27.23
CA LYS A 72 14.97 2.42 -26.20
C LYS A 72 14.42 3.41 -25.16
N GLU A 73 13.38 4.19 -25.49
CA GLU A 73 12.70 5.11 -24.56
C GLU A 73 11.89 4.40 -23.47
N HIS A 74 11.48 3.14 -23.67
CA HIS A 74 10.68 2.34 -22.72
C HIS A 74 11.53 1.34 -21.92
N LYS A 75 12.74 1.72 -21.49
CA LYS A 75 13.58 0.92 -20.57
C LYS A 75 13.78 -0.55 -21.01
N ALA A 76 13.89 -0.80 -22.31
CA ALA A 76 14.08 -2.11 -22.94
C ALA A 76 15.46 -2.73 -22.59
N LYS A 77 15.59 -3.23 -21.35
CA LYS A 77 16.70 -4.02 -20.76
C LYS A 77 16.56 -4.15 -19.24
N ILE A 78 15.65 -3.39 -18.63
CA ILE A 78 15.40 -3.43 -17.19
C ILE A 78 14.53 -4.65 -16.90
N ARG A 79 15.04 -5.57 -16.08
CA ARG A 79 14.26 -6.71 -15.60
C ARG A 79 13.09 -6.18 -14.77
N GLY A 80 11.89 -6.72 -14.92
CA GLY A 80 10.66 -6.20 -14.30
C GLY A 80 10.76 -5.96 -12.78
N PHE A 81 11.58 -6.74 -12.07
CA PHE A 81 11.84 -6.51 -10.65
C PHE A 81 12.46 -5.14 -10.32
N LYS A 82 13.31 -4.58 -11.19
CA LYS A 82 13.92 -3.26 -10.94
C LYS A 82 12.89 -2.15 -10.95
N ILE A 83 11.83 -2.29 -11.77
CA ILE A 83 10.73 -1.33 -11.80
C ILE A 83 9.97 -1.38 -10.46
N GLY A 84 9.74 -2.57 -9.93
CA GLY A 84 9.14 -2.72 -8.59
C GLY A 84 10.01 -2.12 -7.47
N GLU A 85 11.34 -2.29 -7.53
CA GLU A 85 12.26 -1.67 -6.56
C GLU A 85 12.32 -0.14 -6.69
N ASP A 86 12.28 0.39 -7.91
CA ASP A 86 12.27 1.84 -8.15
C ASP A 86 10.96 2.46 -7.63
N LEU A 87 9.81 1.84 -7.92
CA LEU A 87 8.51 2.28 -7.39
C LEU A 87 8.44 2.18 -5.86
N LEU A 88 9.06 1.16 -5.25
CA LEU A 88 9.12 1.07 -3.80
C LEU A 88 9.91 2.23 -3.19
N LYS A 89 11.02 2.64 -3.82
CA LYS A 89 11.80 3.80 -3.37
C LYS A 89 11.03 5.11 -3.55
N GLU A 90 10.25 5.23 -4.62
CA GLU A 90 9.39 6.39 -4.84
C GLU A 90 8.27 6.46 -3.81
N ALA A 91 7.64 5.33 -3.49
CA ALA A 91 6.66 5.21 -2.43
C ALA A 91 7.23 5.59 -1.06
N ASP A 92 8.44 5.12 -0.72
CA ASP A 92 9.14 5.48 0.52
C ASP A 92 9.41 7.00 0.60
N LYS A 93 9.86 7.61 -0.50
CA LYS A 93 10.06 9.07 -0.58
C LYS A 93 8.76 9.86 -0.43
N ALA A 94 7.66 9.33 -0.96
CA ALA A 94 6.33 9.93 -0.81
C ALA A 94 5.75 9.74 0.61
N GLY A 95 6.41 8.97 1.49
CA GLY A 95 5.95 8.69 2.85
C GLY A 95 4.91 7.56 2.94
N VAL A 96 4.78 6.75 1.90
CA VAL A 96 3.89 5.58 1.89
C VAL A 96 4.49 4.47 2.76
N LYS A 97 3.69 3.92 3.67
CA LYS A 97 4.10 2.75 4.46
C LYS A 97 3.80 1.46 3.69
N VAL A 98 4.84 0.74 3.24
CA VAL A 98 4.68 -0.55 2.56
C VAL A 98 4.99 -1.70 3.53
N VAL A 99 4.04 -2.62 3.70
CA VAL A 99 4.12 -3.81 4.55
C VAL A 99 4.10 -5.06 3.68
N LEU A 100 5.27 -5.66 3.50
CA LEU A 100 5.45 -6.91 2.74
C LEU A 100 5.28 -8.14 3.65
N ASN A 101 5.12 -9.33 3.06
CA ASN A 101 4.80 -10.58 3.77
C ASN A 101 3.52 -10.46 4.63
N ALA A 102 2.54 -9.70 4.15
CA ALA A 102 1.29 -9.45 4.84
C ALA A 102 0.10 -9.78 3.94
N THR A 103 -0.48 -10.97 4.15
CA THR A 103 -1.69 -11.40 3.47
C THR A 103 -2.91 -10.72 4.07
N VAL A 104 -3.70 -10.05 3.25
CA VAL A 104 -4.99 -9.47 3.66
C VAL A 104 -6.08 -10.52 3.47
N CYS A 105 -6.58 -11.07 4.57
CA CYS A 105 -7.55 -12.17 4.53
C CYS A 105 -9.02 -11.73 4.41
N GLY A 106 -9.32 -10.46 4.70
CA GLY A 106 -10.68 -9.96 4.62
C GLY A 106 -10.81 -8.49 5.00
N MET A 107 -11.89 -7.86 4.51
CA MET A 107 -12.29 -6.51 4.86
C MET A 107 -13.68 -6.57 5.49
N CYS A 108 -13.83 -6.03 6.69
CA CYS A 108 -15.12 -5.98 7.38
C CYS A 108 -15.47 -4.54 7.75
N HIS A 109 -16.72 -4.17 7.49
CA HIS A 109 -17.25 -2.87 7.92
C HIS A 109 -17.85 -3.04 9.31
N VAL A 110 -17.27 -2.37 10.31
CA VAL A 110 -17.76 -2.42 11.70
C VAL A 110 -18.51 -1.14 11.99
N TRP A 111 -19.80 -1.26 12.30
CA TRP A 111 -20.60 -0.13 12.81
C TRP A 111 -20.18 0.17 14.25
N LYS A 112 -19.55 1.33 14.47
CA LYS A 112 -19.31 1.85 15.82
C LYS A 112 -20.49 2.72 16.25
N PHE A 113 -21.36 2.19 17.10
CA PHE A 113 -22.35 2.99 17.81
C PHE A 113 -21.67 3.68 19.00
N HIS A 114 -21.57 5.01 18.97
CA HIS A 114 -21.26 5.80 20.16
C HIS A 114 -22.57 6.11 20.87
N GLN A 115 -22.86 5.40 21.97
CA GLN A 115 -23.92 5.83 22.87
C GLN A 115 -23.33 6.91 23.78
N GLN A 116 -23.71 8.16 23.54
CA GLN A 116 -23.40 9.24 24.46
C GLN A 116 -24.41 9.15 25.60
N CYS A 117 -23.99 8.62 26.75
CA CYS A 117 -24.78 8.69 27.96
C CYS A 117 -24.90 10.16 28.38
N PHE A 118 -26.13 10.64 28.47
CA PHE A 118 -26.47 11.93 29.06
C PHE A 118 -26.37 11.84 30.59
#